data_AF-A0A7X9KR13-F1
#
_entry.id   AF-A0A7X9KR13-F1
#
_cell.length_a   1.000
_cell.length_b   1.000
_cell.length_c   1.000
_cell.angle_alpha   90.00
_cell.angle_beta   90.00
_cell.angle_gamma   90.00
#
_symmetry.space_group_name_H-M   'P 1'
#
loop_
_entity.id
_entity.type
_entity.pdbx_description
1 polymer ?
#
loop_
_entity_poly.entity_id
_entity_poly.type
_entity_poly.pdbx_seq_one_letter_code
_entity_poly.pdbx_strand_id
1 'polypeptide(L)'
;MDFRKRIFLPFLIVFSFFTLLIFFLWGSIEKWGLQKNILILANVFFLILSLLVFFIQKKSLHAPNPHQFIRSTITGMMLKMFLTVAAILVYYFVTEKFSSLSVVAAMLMYLFYLFAEIKTLLKLNRKPNA
;
A
#
# COMPACT_ATOMS: atom_id res chain seq x y z
N MET A 1 5.53 -5.08 -24.78
CA MET A 1 4.96 -4.21 -23.71
C MET A 1 5.79 -4.43 -22.42
N ASP A 2 6.60 -3.45 -22.04
CA ASP A 2 7.73 -3.56 -21.11
C ASP A 2 7.48 -4.26 -19.76
N PHE A 3 8.44 -5.09 -19.34
CA PHE A 3 8.46 -5.79 -18.05
C PHE A 3 8.25 -4.86 -16.84
N ARG A 4 8.75 -3.62 -16.92
CA ARG A 4 8.54 -2.56 -15.91
C ARG A 4 7.06 -2.23 -15.72
N LYS A 5 6.29 -2.11 -16.81
CA LYS A 5 4.86 -1.75 -16.74
C LYS A 5 4.03 -2.84 -16.04
N ARG A 6 4.37 -4.12 -16.21
CA ARG A 6 3.64 -5.25 -15.59
C ARG A 6 3.79 -5.31 -14.06
N ILE A 7 4.85 -4.73 -13.51
CA ILE A 7 5.16 -4.76 -12.09
C ILE A 7 4.45 -3.62 -11.35
N PHE A 8 4.41 -2.43 -11.94
CA PHE A 8 3.75 -1.27 -11.34
C PHE A 8 2.23 -1.25 -11.57
N LEU A 9 1.75 -1.97 -12.59
CA LEU A 9 0.32 -2.04 -12.94
C LEU A 9 -0.62 -2.32 -11.74
N PRO A 10 -0.41 -3.36 -10.92
CA PRO A 10 -1.35 -3.69 -9.84
C PRO A 10 -1.43 -2.58 -8.78
N PHE A 11 -0.31 -1.92 -8.46
CA PHE A 11 -0.30 -0.80 -7.52
C PHE A 11 -1.04 0.42 -8.09
N LEU A 12 -0.83 0.73 -9.37
CA LEU A 12 -1.53 1.82 -10.05
C LEU A 12 -3.03 1.54 -10.19
N ILE A 13 -3.42 0.29 -10.46
CA ILE A 13 -4.84 -0.10 -10.51
C ILE A 13 -5.50 0.15 -9.15
N VAL A 14 -4.87 -0.26 -8.04
CA VAL A 14 -5.41 -0.01 -6.68
C VAL A 14 -5.50 1.50 -6.41
N PHE A 15 -4.44 2.25 -6.74
CA PHE A 15 -4.43 3.69 -6.55
C PHE A 15 -5.55 4.40 -7.32
N SER A 16 -5.69 4.09 -8.61
CA SER A 16 -6.73 4.66 -9.47
C SER A 16 -8.13 4.25 -9.01
N PHE A 17 -8.32 2.98 -8.62
CA PHE A 17 -9.59 2.48 -8.09
C PHE A 17 -10.03 3.28 -6.87
N PHE A 18 -9.17 3.44 -5.86
CA PHE A 18 -9.53 4.21 -4.66
C PHE A 18 -9.70 5.70 -4.92
N THR A 19 -8.89 6.27 -5.81
CA THR A 19 -9.02 7.69 -6.17
C THR A 19 -10.39 7.96 -6.82
N LEU A 20 -10.80 7.11 -7.77
CA LEU A 20 -12.12 7.18 -8.38
C LEU A 20 -13.24 6.93 -7.35
N LEU A 21 -13.07 5.92 -6.50
CA LEU A 21 -14.06 5.58 -5.47
C LEU A 21 -14.28 6.75 -4.50
N ILE A 22 -13.21 7.40 -4.02
CA ILE A 22 -13.29 8.58 -3.15
C ILE A 22 -13.95 9.75 -3.88
N PHE A 23 -13.65 9.95 -5.16
CA PHE A 23 -14.25 11.02 -5.96
C PHE A 23 -15.75 10.82 -6.18
N PHE A 24 -16.18 9.61 -6.55
CA PHE A 24 -17.59 9.28 -6.76
C PHE A 24 -18.41 9.29 -5.45
N LEU A 25 -17.82 8.84 -4.33
CA LEU A 25 -18.50 8.78 -3.04
C LEU A 25 -18.39 10.07 -2.22
N TRP A 26 -17.82 11.14 -2.78
CA TRP A 26 -17.58 12.40 -2.07
C TRP A 26 -18.77 12.87 -1.24
N GLY A 27 -19.96 12.95 -1.86
CA GLY A 27 -21.17 13.48 -1.22
C GLY A 27 -21.71 12.62 -0.07
N SER A 28 -21.31 11.34 0.00
CA SER A 28 -21.69 10.42 1.09
C SER A 28 -20.62 10.35 2.18
N ILE A 29 -19.34 10.50 1.81
CA ILE A 29 -18.17 10.46 2.71
C ILE A 29 -18.29 11.53 3.80
N GLU A 30 -18.62 12.76 3.44
CA GLU A 30 -18.75 13.86 4.41
C GLU A 30 -19.89 13.64 5.41
N LYS A 31 -20.99 13.00 4.97
CA LYS A 31 -22.15 12.68 5.83
C LYS A 31 -21.82 11.63 6.88
N TRP A 32 -20.85 10.75 6.60
CA TRP A 32 -20.44 9.68 7.53
C TRP A 32 -19.31 10.12 8.47
N GLY A 33 -18.87 11.39 8.40
CA GLY A 33 -17.74 11.89 9.20
C GLY A 33 -16.39 11.37 8.72
N LEU A 34 -16.31 10.88 7.48
CA LEU A 34 -15.06 10.51 6.84
C LEU A 34 -14.36 11.75 6.30
N GLN A 35 -13.05 11.82 6.50
CA GLN A 35 -12.24 12.92 6.00
C GLN A 35 -11.61 12.57 4.67
N LYS A 36 -12.16 13.17 3.63
CA LYS A 36 -11.70 12.99 2.26
C LYS A 36 -10.22 13.29 2.08
N ASN A 37 -9.71 14.35 2.72
CA ASN A 37 -8.28 14.69 2.65
C ASN A 37 -7.39 13.57 3.21
N ILE A 38 -7.81 12.94 4.30
CA ILE A 38 -7.08 11.85 4.94
C ILE A 38 -7.11 10.59 4.08
N LEU A 39 -8.24 10.27 3.46
CA LEU A 39 -8.36 9.13 2.54
C LEU A 39 -7.47 9.26 1.30
N ILE A 40 -7.41 10.46 0.70
CA ILE A 40 -6.50 10.72 -0.43
C ILE A 40 -5.05 10.63 0.03
N LEU A 41 -4.70 11.26 1.16
CA LEU A 41 -3.35 11.22 1.71
C LEU A 41 -2.92 9.79 2.04
N ALA A 42 -3.80 8.99 2.64
CA ALA A 42 -3.57 7.58 2.90
C ALA A 42 -3.36 6.79 1.60
N ASN A 43 -4.13 7.05 0.54
CA ASN A 43 -3.94 6.40 -0.75
C ASN A 43 -2.54 6.65 -1.32
N VAL A 44 -2.11 7.91 -1.31
CA VAL A 44 -0.77 8.32 -1.79
C VAL A 44 0.31 7.70 -0.91
N PHE A 45 0.14 7.75 0.41
CA PHE A 45 1.04 7.15 1.38
C PHE A 45 1.24 5.65 1.13
N PHE A 46 0.15 4.88 1.00
CA PHE A 46 0.24 3.44 0.77
C PHE A 46 0.82 3.08 -0.60
N LEU A 47 0.59 3.90 -1.63
CA LEU A 47 1.25 3.74 -2.92
C LEU A 47 2.77 3.87 -2.77
N ILE A 48 3.25 4.97 -2.18
CA ILE A 48 4.69 5.22 -1.99
C ILE A 48 5.32 4.12 -1.14
N LEU A 49 4.68 3.78 -0.02
CA LEU A 49 5.14 2.76 0.91
C LEU A 49 5.21 1.38 0.24
N SER A 50 4.22 1.02 -0.56
CA SER A 50 4.21 -0.25 -1.30
C SER A 50 5.29 -0.30 -2.37
N LEU A 51 5.55 0.79 -3.07
CA LEU A 51 6.65 0.87 -4.04
C LEU A 51 8.00 0.71 -3.34
N LEU A 52 8.24 1.42 -2.24
CA LEU A 52 9.47 1.35 -1.46
C LEU A 52 9.75 -0.10 -1.00
N VAL A 53 8.77 -0.73 -0.37
CA VAL A 53 8.90 -2.10 0.14
C VAL A 53 9.09 -3.10 -1.00
N PHE A 54 8.37 -2.93 -2.10
CA PHE A 54 8.54 -3.75 -3.28
C PHE A 54 9.97 -3.67 -3.84
N PHE A 55 10.62 -2.51 -3.86
CA PHE A 55 12.02 -2.39 -4.30
C PHE A 55 12.99 -3.16 -3.39
N ILE A 56 12.76 -3.12 -2.07
CA ILE A 56 13.56 -3.89 -1.10
C ILE A 56 13.40 -5.39 -1.36
N GLN A 57 12.16 -5.86 -1.48
CA GLN A 57 11.84 -7.28 -1.70
C GLN A 57 12.31 -7.78 -3.07
N LYS A 58 12.22 -6.96 -4.12
CA LYS A 58 12.66 -7.30 -5.46
C LYS A 58 14.16 -7.60 -5.53
N LYS A 59 14.99 -6.87 -4.77
CA LYS A 59 16.43 -7.14 -4.71
C LYS A 59 16.73 -8.55 -4.17
N SER A 60 15.90 -9.01 -3.24
CA SER A 60 16.08 -10.30 -2.57
C SER A 60 15.47 -11.49 -3.33
N LEU A 61 14.63 -11.25 -4.35
CA LEU A 61 14.03 -12.31 -5.19
C LEU A 61 15.07 -13.07 -6.03
N HIS A 62 16.20 -12.45 -6.36
CA HIS A 62 17.28 -13.06 -7.14
C HIS A 62 18.43 -13.57 -6.25
N ALA A 63 18.24 -13.55 -4.92
CA ALA A 63 19.28 -14.03 -4.01
C ALA A 63 19.38 -15.57 -4.11
N PRO A 64 20.59 -16.14 -4.17
CA PRO A 64 20.78 -17.60 -4.26
C PRO A 64 20.32 -18.33 -2.99
N ASN A 65 20.16 -17.61 -1.86
CA ASN A 65 19.70 -18.17 -0.60
C ASN A 65 18.22 -17.80 -0.33
N PRO A 66 17.30 -18.79 -0.29
CA PRO A 66 15.88 -18.56 0.00
C PRO A 66 15.59 -17.83 1.33
N HIS A 67 16.47 -17.96 2.32
CA HIS A 67 16.32 -17.28 3.61
C HIS A 67 16.41 -15.75 3.47
N GLN A 68 17.13 -15.25 2.45
CA GLN A 68 17.22 -13.82 2.18
C GLN A 68 15.88 -13.25 1.70
N PHE A 69 15.14 -14.00 0.87
CA PHE A 69 13.80 -13.60 0.42
C PHE A 69 12.81 -13.49 1.59
N ILE A 70 12.81 -14.50 2.48
CA ILE A 70 11.95 -14.50 3.68
C ILE A 70 12.28 -13.32 4.58
N ARG A 71 13.57 -13.11 4.92
CA ARG A 71 14.02 -12.00 5.76
C ARG A 71 13.63 -10.64 5.18
N SER A 72 13.78 -10.47 3.87
CA SER A 72 13.41 -9.24 3.17
C SER A 72 11.91 -8.99 3.19
N THR A 73 11.10 -10.05 3.11
CA THR A 73 9.64 -9.95 3.18
C THR A 73 9.20 -9.53 4.58
N ILE A 74 9.75 -10.17 5.62
CA ILE A 74 9.51 -9.79 7.02
C ILE A 74 9.91 -8.34 7.28
N THR A 75 11.11 -7.95 6.83
CA THR A 75 11.60 -6.56 6.97
C THR A 75 10.66 -5.56 6.29
N GLY A 76 10.20 -5.88 5.08
CA GLY A 76 9.23 -5.05 4.36
C GLY A 76 7.91 -4.92 5.10
N MET A 77 7.38 -6.02 5.64
CA MET A 77 6.14 -6.01 6.41
C MET A 77 6.27 -5.20 7.70
N MET A 78 7.36 -5.36 8.45
CA MET A 78 7.65 -4.58 9.64
C MET A 78 7.74 -3.09 9.32
N LEU A 79 8.45 -2.72 8.24
CA LEU A 79 8.54 -1.33 7.80
C LEU A 79 7.17 -0.73 7.50
N LYS A 80 6.28 -1.49 6.83
CA LYS A 80 4.91 -1.03 6.58
C LYS A 80 4.13 -0.81 7.86
N MET A 81 4.21 -1.74 8.81
CA MET A 81 3.50 -1.64 10.08
C MET A 81 3.96 -0.41 10.87
N PHE A 82 5.27 -0.22 11.04
CA PHE A 82 5.80 0.94 11.77
C PHE A 82 5.44 2.26 11.10
N LEU A 83 5.58 2.36 9.78
CA LEU A 83 5.24 3.60 9.07
C LEU A 83 3.74 3.87 9.08
N THR A 84 2.90 2.83 9.05
CA THR A 84 1.44 2.98 9.14
C THR A 84 1.03 3.45 10.54
N VAL A 85 1.60 2.87 11.60
CA VAL A 85 1.36 3.33 12.97
C VAL A 85 1.84 4.78 13.14
N ALA A 86 3.03 5.11 12.66
CA ALA A 86 3.54 6.47 12.69
C ALA A 86 2.61 7.45 11.94
N ALA A 87 2.11 7.08 10.76
CA ALA A 87 1.16 7.90 10.01
C ALA A 87 -0.16 8.12 10.75
N ILE A 88 -0.69 7.10 11.44
CA ILE A 88 -1.90 7.22 12.27
C ILE A 88 -1.65 8.15 13.46
N LEU A 89 -0.49 8.03 14.12
CA LEU A 89 -0.11 8.94 15.22
C LEU A 89 0.02 10.37 14.73
N VAL A 90 0.67 10.60 13.59
CA VAL A 90 0.77 11.93 12.97
C VAL A 90 -0.63 12.48 12.68
N TYR A 91 -1.52 11.68 12.12
CA TYR A 91 -2.91 12.10 11.89
C TYR A 91 -3.61 12.51 13.19
N TYR A 92 -3.46 11.72 14.26
CA TYR A 92 -4.04 11.99 15.57
C TYR A 92 -3.53 13.27 16.21
N PHE A 93 -2.23 13.56 16.13
CA PHE A 93 -1.63 14.75 16.76
C PHE A 93 -1.75 16.03 15.92
N VAL A 94 -1.78 15.93 14.59
CA VAL A 94 -1.80 17.12 13.71
C VAL A 94 -3.22 17.60 13.42
N THR A 95 -4.21 16.70 13.44
CA THR A 95 -5.58 17.05 13.05
C THR A 95 -6.47 17.23 14.27
N GLU A 96 -7.02 18.43 14.44
CA GLU A 96 -7.97 18.72 15.52
C GLU A 96 -9.24 17.85 15.45
N LYS A 97 -9.64 17.49 14.23
CA LYS A 97 -10.76 16.59 13.98
C LYS A 97 -10.20 15.20 13.70
N PHE A 98 -10.07 14.36 14.73
CA PHE A 98 -9.74 12.96 14.51
C PHE A 98 -11.01 12.17 14.14
N SER A 99 -10.93 11.36 13.08
CA SER A 99 -12.01 10.47 12.65
C SER A 99 -11.52 9.02 12.63
N SER A 100 -11.95 8.23 13.61
CA SER A 100 -11.67 6.79 13.70
C SER A 100 -12.17 6.05 12.47
N LEU A 101 -13.31 6.47 11.91
CA LEU A 101 -13.86 5.87 10.69
C LEU A 101 -12.94 6.09 9.49
N SER A 102 -12.26 7.24 9.41
CA SER A 102 -11.27 7.53 8.36
C SER A 102 -10.05 6.64 8.47
N VAL A 103 -9.61 6.34 9.71
CA VAL A 103 -8.53 5.37 9.96
C VAL A 103 -8.96 3.97 9.53
N VAL A 104 -10.16 3.52 9.91
CA VAL A 104 -10.68 2.21 9.51
C VAL A 104 -10.76 2.09 7.99
N ALA A 105 -11.27 3.11 7.30
CA ALA A 105 -11.32 3.14 5.85
C ALA A 105 -9.92 3.14 5.22
N ALA A 106 -8.96 3.90 5.76
CA ALA A 106 -7.57 3.85 5.32
C ALA A 106 -6.94 2.45 5.55
N MET A 107 -7.29 1.77 6.62
CA MET A 107 -6.82 0.40 6.87
C MET A 107 -7.41 -0.62 5.91
N LEU A 108 -8.65 -0.43 5.46
CA LEU A 108 -9.20 -1.22 4.35
C LEU A 108 -8.35 -1.01 3.09
N MET A 109 -8.01 0.24 2.75
CA MET A 109 -7.14 0.53 1.61
C MET A 109 -5.78 -0.16 1.71
N TYR A 110 -5.16 -0.15 2.90
CA TYR A 110 -3.91 -0.88 3.17
C TYR A 110 -3.99 -2.35 2.76
N LEU A 111 -5.09 -3.05 3.06
CA LEU A 111 -5.25 -4.46 2.70
C LEU A 111 -5.23 -4.68 1.19
N PHE A 112 -5.87 -3.80 0.41
CA PHE A 112 -5.83 -3.88 -1.06
C PHE A 112 -4.42 -3.66 -1.61
N TYR A 113 -3.66 -2.72 -1.04
CA TYR A 113 -2.25 -2.53 -1.39
C TYR A 113 -1.40 -3.77 -1.04
N LEU A 114 -1.67 -4.40 0.11
CA LEU A 114 -1.02 -5.64 0.51
C LEU A 114 -1.33 -6.79 -0.47
N PHE A 115 -2.59 -6.94 -0.88
CA PHE A 115 -2.97 -7.94 -1.89
C PHE A 115 -2.28 -7.70 -3.24
N ALA A 116 -2.20 -6.45 -3.69
CA ALA A 116 -1.49 -6.08 -4.91
C ALA A 116 0.01 -6.42 -4.83
N GLU A 117 0.64 -6.15 -3.68
CA GLU A 117 2.03 -6.49 -3.42
C GLU A 117 2.25 -8.00 -3.49
N ILE A 118 1.50 -8.79 -2.72
CA ILE A 118 1.65 -10.25 -2.66
C ILE A 118 1.44 -10.87 -4.06
N LYS A 119 0.41 -10.43 -4.80
CA LYS A 119 0.19 -10.90 -6.18
C LYS A 119 1.40 -10.61 -7.08
N THR A 120 2.01 -9.44 -6.93
CA THR A 120 3.18 -9.04 -7.73
C THR A 120 4.41 -9.88 -7.38
N LEU A 121 4.67 -10.09 -6.09
CA LEU A 121 5.78 -10.92 -5.60
C LEU A 121 5.64 -12.37 -6.04
N LEU A 122 4.46 -12.98 -5.87
CA LEU A 122 4.20 -14.36 -6.29
C LEU A 122 4.39 -14.52 -7.80
N LYS A 123 3.96 -13.53 -8.58
CA LYS A 123 4.14 -13.53 -10.04
C LYS A 123 5.60 -13.40 -10.45
N LEU A 124 6.41 -12.65 -9.70
CA LEU A 124 7.85 -12.57 -9.95
C LEU A 124 8.59 -13.84 -9.55
N ASN A 125 8.22 -14.45 -8.41
CA ASN A 125 8.84 -15.67 -7.91
C ASN A 125 8.53 -16.90 -8.79
N ARG A 126 7.37 -16.92 -9.46
CA ARG A 126 6.98 -18.01 -10.38
C ARG A 126 7.71 -18.01 -11.72
N LYS A 127 8.58 -17.03 -12.02
CA LYS A 127 9.39 -17.10 -13.25
C LYS A 127 10.44 -18.20 -13.10
N PRO A 128 10.36 -19.29 -13.87
CA PRO A 128 11.39 -20.31 -13.86
C PRO A 128 12.69 -19.66 -14.37
N ASN A 129 13.80 -20.07 -13.77
CA ASN A 129 15.14 -19.88 -14.34
C ASN A 129 15.07 -20.23 -15.83
N ALA A 130 15.35 -19.25 -16.70
CA ALA A 130 15.70 -19.51 -18.08
C ALA A 130 17.16 -19.96 -18.13
#